data_AF-N1PCI2-F1
#
_entry.id   AF-N1PCI2-F1
#
_cell.length_a   1.000
_cell.length_b   1.000
_cell.length_c   1.000
_cell.angle_alpha   90.00
_cell.angle_beta   90.00
_cell.angle_gamma   90.00
#
_symmetry.space_group_name_H-M   'P 1'
#
loop_
_entity.id
_entity.type
_entity.pdbx_description
1 polymer ?
#
loop_
_entity_poly.entity_id
_entity_poly.type
_entity_poly.pdbx_seq_one_letter_code
_entity_poly.pdbx_strand_id
1 'polypeptide(L)'
;MSFVKGCVQECRQTHAICRQDTHDFVPTRLLHVGLNNEELFICESGAEGLTKPTFTWAALSHCWGGGQPIKLVRDNLSDLHSRVSFDELPSTFRDAIDVARLLEIQYIWIDSMCIIQDDIEDWQQEAAMMGMIYSQAFIVISGASSEEPSIPFLGPRDEDWLPRQFFMTTPTNHTININARRRHLLAAPLEQGLHEPPYTEAWAHDRWKGPLYKRAWCFQETHLAQRTLHFTPGSIIFECRTHRRAEDHLPPDPSLLSPILGQVGDATKWRMVVRQYTSRNLSRSTDKLPAISGVASLLPQAQRTDYLAGIWRESLIHDLLWNVQPQPGEPLSYRGEEYIAPTWSWASLDHAVSWNEFQITALLAEVLEARCEPTGSNRFGQIRSGHIRLRARVRRCKIFWKPERYSYRAYFLDDKGKRSEEKHFTSDGLLVGRRTEQHDGKSAEGVHSFAARAVTSGLPFEGELDAAFVCLAKSTAMSLNHVGLLVTPSVKVKDAWERIGTLLKAGSGWYASGEEAVVTLL
;
A
#
# COMPACT_ATOMS: atom_id res chain seq x y z
N MET A 1 5.19 -30.90 -4.96
CA MET A 1 4.48 -31.03 -6.26
C MET A 1 3.05 -31.54 -6.11
N SER A 2 2.79 -32.67 -5.45
CA SER A 2 1.43 -33.16 -5.15
C SER A 2 0.57 -32.14 -4.39
N PHE A 3 1.16 -31.43 -3.42
CA PHE A 3 0.51 -30.38 -2.64
C PHE A 3 -0.15 -29.30 -3.52
N VAL A 4 0.60 -28.75 -4.49
CA VAL A 4 0.16 -27.64 -5.34
C VAL A 4 -1.00 -28.08 -6.24
N LYS A 5 -0.83 -29.18 -6.99
CA LYS A 5 -1.90 -29.71 -7.86
C LYS A 5 -3.16 -30.05 -7.06
N GLY A 6 -3.01 -30.65 -5.88
CA GLY A 6 -4.12 -30.96 -4.98
C GLY A 6 -4.89 -29.73 -4.53
N CYS A 7 -4.21 -28.67 -4.11
CA CYS A 7 -4.86 -27.42 -3.68
C CYS A 7 -5.64 -26.74 -4.82
N VAL A 8 -5.05 -26.69 -6.03
CA VAL A 8 -5.71 -26.11 -7.21
C VAL A 8 -6.95 -26.92 -7.57
N GLN A 9 -6.84 -28.25 -7.58
CA GLN A 9 -7.96 -29.15 -7.87
C GLN A 9 -9.10 -28.99 -6.87
N GLU A 10 -8.81 -29.04 -5.57
CA GLU A 10 -9.79 -28.81 -4.51
C GLU A 10 -10.48 -27.47 -4.70
N CYS A 11 -9.71 -26.39 -4.86
CA CYS A 11 -10.24 -25.04 -5.04
C CYS A 11 -11.23 -24.95 -6.21
N ARG A 12 -10.90 -25.54 -7.36
CA ARG A 12 -11.78 -25.54 -8.54
C ARG A 12 -13.03 -26.39 -8.35
N GLN A 13 -12.95 -27.48 -7.59
CA GLN A 13 -14.06 -28.42 -7.43
C GLN A 13 -15.02 -27.98 -6.33
N THR A 14 -14.52 -27.44 -5.22
CA THR A 14 -15.33 -27.22 -4.00
C THR A 14 -15.66 -25.74 -3.77
N HIS A 15 -14.78 -24.80 -4.10
CA HIS A 15 -14.98 -23.38 -3.74
C HIS A 15 -15.81 -22.61 -4.77
N ALA A 16 -17.10 -22.40 -4.50
CA ALA A 16 -18.00 -21.67 -5.40
C ALA A 16 -17.52 -20.26 -5.76
N ILE A 17 -17.01 -19.49 -4.78
CA ILE A 17 -16.51 -18.13 -5.00
C ILE A 17 -15.22 -18.07 -5.85
N CYS A 18 -14.48 -19.18 -5.95
CA CYS A 18 -13.28 -19.30 -6.78
C CYS A 18 -13.58 -19.83 -8.18
N ARG A 19 -14.81 -20.29 -8.43
CA ARG A 19 -15.28 -20.82 -9.71
C ARG A 19 -15.84 -19.73 -10.64
N GLN A 20 -15.97 -18.49 -10.18
CA GLN A 20 -16.51 -17.41 -11.01
C GLN A 20 -15.65 -17.24 -12.28
N ASP A 21 -16.30 -17.45 -13.42
CA ASP A 21 -15.69 -17.28 -14.73
C ASP A 21 -15.28 -15.82 -14.92
N THR A 22 -14.05 -15.67 -15.39
CA THR A 22 -13.43 -14.40 -15.74
C THR A 22 -14.14 -13.78 -16.93
N HIS A 23 -14.30 -12.45 -16.93
CA HIS A 23 -14.76 -11.68 -18.09
C HIS A 23 -13.90 -11.96 -19.35
N ASP A 24 -14.37 -11.52 -20.52
CA ASP A 24 -13.71 -11.62 -21.84
C ASP A 24 -12.35 -10.87 -21.93
N PHE A 25 -11.77 -10.48 -20.81
CA PHE A 25 -10.48 -9.79 -20.75
C PHE A 25 -9.31 -10.75 -20.96
N VAL A 26 -8.37 -10.28 -21.78
CA VAL A 26 -7.07 -10.88 -22.05
C VAL A 26 -6.02 -9.76 -21.96
N PRO A 27 -4.85 -9.99 -21.32
CA PRO A 27 -3.76 -9.02 -21.33
C PRO A 27 -3.27 -8.74 -22.75
N THR A 28 -2.83 -7.51 -23.05
CA THR A 28 -2.35 -7.14 -24.39
C THR A 28 -1.24 -8.06 -24.88
N ARG A 29 -0.35 -8.47 -23.98
CA ARG A 29 0.79 -9.35 -24.28
C ARG A 29 0.93 -10.45 -23.24
N LEU A 30 1.37 -11.61 -23.68
CA LEU A 30 1.68 -12.77 -22.84
C LEU A 30 2.95 -13.44 -23.36
N LEU A 31 3.74 -14.03 -22.46
CA LEU A 31 4.83 -14.93 -22.83
C LEU A 31 4.23 -16.33 -23.02
N HIS A 32 4.28 -16.86 -24.23
CA HIS A 32 4.01 -18.27 -24.49
C HIS A 32 5.20 -19.08 -23.99
N VAL A 33 4.96 -20.05 -23.12
CA VAL A 33 6.01 -20.87 -22.48
C VAL A 33 6.05 -22.31 -22.98
N GLY A 34 5.08 -22.71 -23.80
CA GLY A 34 5.04 -24.03 -24.47
C GLY A 34 5.22 -25.22 -23.53
N LEU A 35 5.61 -26.36 -24.11
CA LEU A 35 5.94 -27.58 -23.36
C LEU A 35 7.45 -27.81 -23.20
N ASN A 36 8.27 -27.08 -23.95
CA ASN A 36 9.72 -27.22 -23.97
C ASN A 36 10.42 -25.84 -24.15
N ASN A 37 11.74 -25.82 -24.01
CA ASN A 37 12.55 -24.59 -24.03
C ASN A 37 12.71 -23.95 -25.43
N GLU A 38 12.20 -24.58 -26.48
CA GLU A 38 12.27 -24.07 -27.86
C GLU A 38 11.05 -23.21 -28.22
N GLU A 39 9.94 -23.37 -27.49
CA GLU A 39 8.64 -22.72 -27.74
C GLU A 39 8.38 -21.52 -26.81
N LEU A 40 9.36 -20.62 -26.69
CA LEU A 40 9.27 -19.45 -25.80
C LEU A 40 9.29 -18.15 -26.62
N PHE A 41 8.21 -17.37 -26.59
CA PHE A 41 8.08 -16.11 -27.35
C PHE A 41 6.94 -15.23 -26.83
N ILE A 42 6.96 -13.93 -27.13
CA ILE A 42 5.89 -12.99 -26.78
C ILE A 42 4.75 -13.08 -27.82
N CYS A 43 3.52 -13.15 -27.33
CA CYS A 43 2.29 -13.10 -28.13
C CYS A 43 1.49 -11.83 -27.83
N GLU A 44 0.85 -11.26 -28.85
CA GLU A 44 -0.10 -10.15 -28.72
C GLU A 44 -1.55 -10.62 -28.82
N SER A 45 -2.42 -10.05 -27.98
CA SER A 45 -3.85 -10.25 -28.03
C SER A 45 -4.43 -9.80 -29.38
N GLY A 46 -5.15 -10.68 -30.05
CA GLY A 46 -5.75 -10.43 -31.37
C GLY A 46 -4.92 -10.93 -32.55
N ALA A 47 -3.64 -11.28 -32.37
CA ALA A 47 -2.94 -12.17 -33.28
C ALA A 47 -3.52 -13.60 -33.11
N GLU A 48 -3.73 -14.30 -34.23
CA GLU A 48 -4.41 -15.60 -34.36
C GLU A 48 -4.51 -16.44 -33.07
N GLY A 49 -5.68 -16.46 -32.41
CA GLY A 49 -6.04 -17.51 -31.43
C GLY A 49 -6.16 -17.12 -29.95
N LEU A 50 -5.78 -15.91 -29.53
CA LEU A 50 -5.93 -15.47 -28.12
C LEU A 50 -7.34 -14.93 -27.80
N THR A 51 -8.39 -15.72 -28.05
CA THR A 51 -9.75 -15.44 -27.56
C THR A 51 -10.17 -16.46 -26.48
N LYS A 52 -10.69 -16.02 -25.33
CA LYS A 52 -11.39 -16.90 -24.39
C LYS A 52 -12.60 -17.56 -25.11
N PRO A 53 -12.94 -18.83 -24.81
CA PRO A 53 -12.57 -19.61 -23.61
C PRO A 53 -11.29 -20.45 -23.75
N THR A 54 -10.50 -20.29 -24.82
CA THR A 54 -9.57 -21.33 -25.26
C THR A 54 -8.23 -21.43 -24.51
N PHE A 55 -7.87 -20.49 -23.63
CA PHE A 55 -6.61 -20.56 -22.87
C PHE A 55 -6.66 -19.81 -21.53
N THR A 56 -5.74 -20.18 -20.63
CA THR A 56 -5.52 -19.56 -19.32
C THR A 56 -4.07 -19.08 -19.22
N TRP A 57 -3.82 -18.11 -18.34
CA TRP A 57 -2.46 -17.65 -18.03
C TRP A 57 -2.17 -17.67 -16.54
N ALA A 58 -0.89 -17.83 -16.21
CA ALA A 58 -0.34 -17.50 -14.91
C ALA A 58 0.18 -16.06 -14.92
N ALA A 59 0.27 -15.41 -13.76
CA ALA A 59 0.99 -14.14 -13.64
C ALA A 59 2.12 -14.28 -12.62
N LEU A 60 3.28 -13.68 -12.89
CA LEU A 60 4.41 -13.66 -11.97
C LEU A 60 4.38 -12.40 -11.10
N SER A 61 4.43 -12.58 -9.78
CA SER A 61 4.72 -11.53 -8.81
C SER A 61 6.14 -11.74 -8.29
N HIS A 62 7.04 -10.79 -8.56
CA HIS A 62 8.47 -10.94 -8.25
C HIS A 62 9.16 -9.62 -7.93
N CYS A 63 10.31 -9.70 -7.25
CA CYS A 63 11.16 -8.55 -7.00
C CYS A 63 12.01 -8.25 -8.24
N TRP A 64 11.98 -7.00 -8.70
CA TRP A 64 12.91 -6.53 -9.73
C TRP A 64 14.34 -6.38 -9.17
N GLY A 65 14.49 -6.15 -7.86
CA GLY A 65 15.79 -6.05 -7.18
C GLY A 65 16.67 -4.91 -7.69
N GLY A 66 17.98 -5.00 -7.42
CA GLY A 66 19.04 -4.14 -8.00
C GLY A 66 19.57 -4.63 -9.35
N GLY A 67 19.12 -5.80 -9.82
CA GLY A 67 19.38 -6.31 -11.17
C GLY A 67 18.49 -5.65 -12.22
N GLN A 68 18.91 -5.68 -13.48
CA GLN A 68 18.04 -5.34 -14.61
C GLN A 68 17.42 -6.66 -15.12
N PRO A 69 16.14 -6.98 -14.82
CA PRO A 69 15.50 -8.11 -15.48
C PRO A 69 15.51 -7.92 -17.00
N ILE A 70 15.32 -8.99 -17.76
CA ILE A 70 15.05 -8.85 -19.20
C ILE A 70 13.81 -7.98 -19.36
N LYS A 71 13.97 -6.88 -20.09
CA LYS A 71 12.91 -5.90 -20.33
C LYS A 71 12.51 -5.94 -21.79
N LEU A 72 11.21 -5.96 -22.02
CA LEU A 72 10.66 -5.64 -23.31
C LEU A 72 10.82 -4.13 -23.55
N VAL A 73 11.52 -3.79 -24.62
CA VAL A 73 11.68 -2.42 -25.12
C VAL A 73 11.36 -2.42 -26.60
N ARG A 74 11.10 -1.25 -27.19
CA ARG A 74 10.76 -1.16 -28.62
C ARG A 74 11.81 -1.82 -29.51
N ASP A 75 13.09 -1.68 -29.17
CA ASP A 75 14.21 -2.18 -29.96
C ASP A 75 14.30 -3.72 -30.01
N ASN A 76 13.85 -4.43 -28.97
CA ASN A 76 13.92 -5.91 -28.91
C ASN A 76 12.57 -6.61 -29.11
N LEU A 77 11.50 -5.84 -29.35
CA LEU A 77 10.14 -6.35 -29.51
C LEU A 77 10.06 -7.41 -30.62
N SER A 78 10.59 -7.12 -31.81
CA SER A 78 10.56 -8.05 -32.95
C SER A 78 11.31 -9.36 -32.65
N ASP A 79 12.45 -9.28 -31.97
CA ASP A 79 13.25 -10.45 -31.63
C ASP A 79 12.51 -11.33 -30.62
N LEU A 80 11.97 -10.73 -29.55
CA LEU A 80 11.24 -11.45 -28.49
C LEU A 80 9.88 -12.03 -28.97
N HIS A 81 9.29 -11.46 -30.03
CA HIS A 81 8.15 -12.07 -30.74
C HIS A 81 8.54 -13.33 -31.50
N SER A 82 9.77 -13.41 -32.01
CA SER A 82 10.24 -14.56 -32.75
C SER A 82 10.69 -15.68 -31.81
N ARG A 83 11.47 -15.35 -30.78
CA ARG A 83 12.03 -16.30 -29.83
C ARG A 83 12.59 -15.59 -28.61
N VAL A 84 12.46 -16.24 -27.46
CA VAL A 84 13.14 -15.92 -26.22
C VAL A 84 14.02 -17.10 -25.84
N SER A 85 15.27 -16.84 -25.48
CA SER A 85 16.19 -17.88 -25.01
C SER A 85 15.90 -18.21 -23.54
N PHE A 86 15.51 -19.46 -23.26
CA PHE A 86 15.22 -19.90 -21.89
C PHE A 86 16.45 -19.77 -20.97
N ASP A 87 17.64 -20.07 -21.47
CA ASP A 87 18.87 -20.06 -20.67
C ASP A 87 19.33 -18.63 -20.30
N GLU A 88 18.94 -17.64 -21.10
CA GLU A 88 19.22 -16.22 -20.84
C GLU A 88 18.25 -15.59 -19.83
N LEU A 89 17.11 -16.24 -19.57
CA LEU A 89 16.14 -15.73 -18.62
C LEU A 89 16.71 -15.67 -17.19
N PRO A 90 16.30 -14.69 -16.36
CA PRO A 90 16.58 -14.72 -14.94
C PRO A 90 16.06 -15.99 -14.26
N SER A 91 16.70 -16.40 -13.17
CA SER A 91 16.34 -17.60 -12.41
C SER A 91 14.89 -17.60 -11.96
N THR A 92 14.37 -16.46 -11.50
CA THR A 92 12.95 -16.34 -11.09
C THR A 92 11.99 -16.57 -12.25
N PHE A 93 12.38 -16.23 -13.48
CA PHE A 93 11.51 -16.40 -14.65
C PHE A 93 11.50 -17.86 -15.08
N ARG A 94 12.68 -18.51 -15.09
CA ARG A 94 12.78 -19.96 -15.34
C ARG A 94 11.97 -20.76 -14.33
N ASP A 95 12.12 -20.46 -13.03
CA ASP A 95 11.35 -21.10 -11.96
C ASP A 95 9.84 -20.91 -12.16
N ALA A 96 9.41 -19.71 -12.55
CA ALA A 96 8.00 -19.41 -12.80
C ALA A 96 7.46 -20.16 -14.03
N ILE A 97 8.25 -20.26 -15.10
CA ILE A 97 7.93 -21.04 -16.29
C ILE A 97 7.80 -22.53 -15.94
N ASP A 98 8.71 -23.08 -15.15
CA ASP A 98 8.67 -24.47 -14.73
C ASP A 98 7.42 -24.77 -13.89
N VAL A 99 7.05 -23.85 -12.98
CA VAL A 99 5.80 -23.96 -12.20
C VAL A 99 4.56 -23.84 -13.11
N ALA A 100 4.57 -22.93 -14.10
CA ALA A 100 3.47 -22.79 -15.05
C ALA A 100 3.27 -24.05 -15.89
N ARG A 101 4.36 -24.60 -16.47
CA ARG A 101 4.34 -25.85 -17.24
C ARG A 101 3.89 -27.04 -16.40
N LEU A 102 4.34 -27.13 -15.16
CA LEU A 102 3.89 -28.17 -14.22
C LEU A 102 2.37 -28.12 -14.00
N LEU A 103 1.80 -26.91 -13.96
CA LEU A 103 0.36 -26.67 -13.82
C LEU A 103 -0.39 -26.76 -15.15
N GLU A 104 0.28 -27.15 -16.24
CA GLU A 104 -0.26 -27.27 -17.59
C GLU A 104 -0.79 -25.92 -18.13
N ILE A 105 -0.10 -24.84 -17.77
CA ILE A 105 -0.39 -23.47 -18.21
C ILE A 105 0.67 -23.05 -19.23
N GLN A 106 0.23 -22.70 -20.44
CA GLN A 106 1.11 -22.37 -21.56
C GLN A 106 1.41 -20.87 -21.71
N TYR A 107 0.79 -20.02 -20.90
CA TYR A 107 0.97 -18.58 -20.96
C TYR A 107 1.30 -18.01 -19.59
N ILE A 108 2.29 -17.12 -19.53
CA ILE A 108 2.61 -16.37 -18.33
C ILE A 108 2.68 -14.87 -18.63
N TRP A 109 2.15 -14.06 -17.73
CA TRP A 109 2.34 -12.62 -17.74
C TRP A 109 3.46 -12.24 -16.77
N ILE A 110 4.46 -11.51 -17.26
CA ILE A 110 5.58 -11.00 -16.49
C ILE A 110 5.72 -9.52 -16.86
N ASP A 111 5.52 -8.60 -15.91
CA ASP A 111 5.48 -7.15 -16.13
C ASP A 111 6.63 -6.61 -16.99
N SER A 112 7.87 -7.00 -16.69
CA SER A 112 9.06 -6.59 -17.42
C SER A 112 9.11 -7.09 -18.86
N MET A 113 8.44 -8.21 -19.18
CA MET A 113 8.40 -8.79 -20.53
C MET A 113 7.08 -8.55 -21.28
N CYS A 114 6.03 -8.12 -20.58
CA CYS A 114 4.69 -7.92 -21.15
C CYS A 114 4.24 -6.45 -21.12
N ILE A 115 5.15 -5.52 -20.77
CA ILE A 115 4.97 -4.06 -20.83
C ILE A 115 6.20 -3.48 -21.53
N ILE A 116 6.00 -2.58 -22.50
CA ILE A 116 7.09 -1.91 -23.23
C ILE A 116 7.69 -0.84 -22.30
N GLN A 117 8.86 -1.12 -21.74
CA GLN A 117 9.41 -0.38 -20.60
C GLN A 117 9.92 1.03 -20.93
N ASP A 118 10.22 1.28 -22.20
CA ASP A 118 10.65 2.56 -22.73
C ASP A 118 9.51 3.37 -23.37
N ASP A 119 8.26 2.92 -23.20
CA ASP A 119 7.05 3.57 -23.71
C ASP A 119 6.10 3.98 -22.56
N ILE A 120 5.98 5.29 -22.35
CA ILE A 120 5.16 5.85 -21.28
C ILE A 120 3.67 5.60 -21.52
N GLU A 121 3.21 5.62 -22.77
CA GLU A 121 1.79 5.42 -23.09
C GLU A 121 1.41 3.95 -22.90
N ASP A 122 2.25 3.01 -23.36
CA ASP A 122 2.09 1.57 -23.12
C ASP A 122 2.08 1.27 -21.62
N TRP A 123 3.06 1.80 -20.88
CA TRP A 123 3.13 1.62 -19.43
C TRP A 123 1.87 2.11 -18.71
N GLN A 124 1.34 3.27 -19.08
CA GLN A 124 0.12 3.81 -18.47
C GLN A 124 -1.11 2.93 -18.75
N GLN A 125 -1.21 2.39 -19.97
CA GLN A 125 -2.30 1.48 -20.34
C GLN A 125 -2.20 0.16 -19.57
N GLU A 126 -1.03 -0.47 -19.58
CA GLU A 126 -0.80 -1.75 -18.89
C GLU A 126 -0.92 -1.61 -17.37
N ALA A 127 -0.38 -0.55 -16.77
CA ALA A 127 -0.51 -0.28 -15.35
C ALA A 127 -1.99 -0.13 -14.91
N ALA A 128 -2.83 0.48 -15.75
CA ALA A 128 -4.26 0.58 -15.51
C ALA A 128 -4.97 -0.80 -15.60
N MET A 129 -4.44 -1.71 -16.40
CA MET A 129 -4.97 -3.07 -16.57
C MET A 129 -4.40 -4.09 -15.57
N MET A 130 -3.29 -3.81 -14.88
CA MET A 130 -2.65 -4.76 -13.95
C MET A 130 -3.64 -5.39 -12.97
N GLY A 131 -4.58 -4.61 -12.42
CA GLY A 131 -5.60 -5.15 -11.53
C GLY A 131 -6.43 -6.27 -12.17
N MET A 132 -6.78 -6.13 -13.45
CA MET A 132 -7.49 -7.14 -14.23
C MET A 132 -6.58 -8.32 -14.59
N ILE A 133 -5.32 -8.07 -14.94
CA ILE A 133 -4.34 -9.10 -15.29
C ILE A 133 -4.15 -10.08 -14.13
N TYR A 134 -3.92 -9.58 -12.91
CA TYR A 134 -3.74 -10.41 -11.72
C TYR A 134 -5.06 -11.01 -11.23
N SER A 135 -6.18 -10.27 -11.24
CA SER A 135 -7.47 -10.79 -10.77
C SER A 135 -8.12 -11.82 -11.68
N GLN A 136 -7.73 -11.85 -12.96
CA GLN A 136 -8.22 -12.83 -13.93
C GLN A 136 -7.21 -13.91 -14.30
N ALA A 137 -5.96 -13.82 -13.83
CA ALA A 137 -5.01 -14.90 -13.95
C ALA A 137 -5.60 -16.18 -13.33
N PHE A 138 -5.35 -17.33 -13.96
CA PHE A 138 -5.74 -18.62 -13.40
C PHE A 138 -5.08 -18.83 -12.04
N ILE A 139 -3.81 -18.42 -11.94
CA ILE A 139 -3.01 -18.45 -10.73
C ILE A 139 -1.91 -17.38 -10.79
N VAL A 140 -1.59 -16.77 -9.65
CA VAL A 140 -0.43 -15.91 -9.49
C VAL A 140 0.69 -16.74 -8.85
N ILE A 141 1.85 -16.75 -9.48
CA ILE A 141 3.07 -17.36 -8.94
C ILE A 141 3.83 -16.24 -8.23
N SER A 142 3.99 -16.36 -6.91
CA SER A 142 4.63 -15.36 -6.06
C SER A 142 6.01 -15.86 -5.64
N GLY A 143 7.05 -15.26 -6.22
CA GLY A 143 8.46 -15.54 -5.91
C GLY A 143 8.90 -14.88 -4.59
N ALA A 144 8.13 -15.09 -3.52
CA ALA A 144 8.20 -14.28 -2.30
C ALA A 144 9.52 -14.38 -1.52
N SER A 145 10.30 -15.44 -1.73
CA SER A 145 11.63 -15.64 -1.13
C SER A 145 12.77 -14.95 -1.89
N SER A 146 12.55 -14.54 -3.14
CA SER A 146 13.60 -14.01 -4.01
C SER A 146 13.68 -12.49 -3.94
N GLU A 147 14.87 -11.96 -3.64
CA GLU A 147 15.12 -10.52 -3.51
C GLU A 147 15.35 -9.83 -4.86
N GLU A 148 15.76 -10.59 -5.87
CA GLU A 148 16.09 -10.09 -7.21
C GLU A 148 15.96 -11.19 -8.28
N PRO A 149 15.84 -10.85 -9.58
CA PRO A 149 15.54 -11.81 -10.64
C PRO A 149 16.56 -12.94 -10.80
N SER A 150 17.80 -12.70 -10.40
CA SER A 150 18.90 -13.67 -10.49
C SER A 150 18.83 -14.78 -9.43
N ILE A 151 18.12 -14.56 -8.33
CA ILE A 151 18.00 -15.51 -7.20
C ILE A 151 16.80 -16.44 -7.44
N PRO A 152 17.00 -17.76 -7.56
CA PRO A 152 15.89 -18.70 -7.72
C PRO A 152 15.02 -18.74 -6.45
N PHE A 153 13.71 -18.92 -6.62
CA PHE A 153 12.80 -19.24 -5.53
C PHE A 153 12.57 -20.74 -5.37
N LEU A 154 12.92 -21.56 -6.38
CA LEU A 154 12.96 -23.02 -6.31
C LEU A 154 14.31 -23.56 -5.82
N GLY A 155 14.85 -22.93 -4.79
CA GLY A 155 16.10 -23.33 -4.14
C GLY A 155 15.89 -24.13 -2.84
N PRO A 156 16.98 -24.65 -2.24
CA PRO A 156 16.95 -25.13 -0.87
C PRO A 156 16.59 -23.99 0.09
N ARG A 157 15.91 -24.33 1.19
CA ARG A 157 15.56 -23.35 2.25
C ARG A 157 16.72 -23.17 3.22
N ASP A 158 16.81 -21.97 3.81
CA ASP A 158 17.72 -21.73 4.93
C ASP A 158 17.49 -22.73 6.07
N GLU A 159 18.56 -23.10 6.78
CA GLU A 159 18.50 -24.03 7.90
C GLU A 159 17.51 -23.61 9.00
N ASP A 160 17.28 -22.31 9.16
CA ASP A 160 16.33 -21.74 10.12
C ASP A 160 14.88 -22.20 9.88
N TRP A 161 14.56 -22.61 8.65
CA TRP A 161 13.23 -23.09 8.26
C TRP A 161 13.09 -24.60 8.27
N LEU A 162 14.20 -25.33 8.42
CA LEU A 162 14.16 -26.78 8.46
C LEU A 162 13.57 -27.28 9.80
N PRO A 163 12.78 -28.37 9.79
CA PRO A 163 12.31 -28.98 11.02
C PRO A 163 13.47 -29.39 11.93
N ARG A 164 13.31 -29.15 13.23
CA ARG A 164 14.21 -29.60 14.29
C ARG A 164 13.57 -30.75 15.05
N GLN A 165 14.36 -31.77 15.37
CA GLN A 165 13.95 -32.93 16.14
C GLN A 165 14.48 -32.83 17.56
N PHE A 166 13.59 -33.06 18.52
CA PHE A 166 13.92 -33.14 19.94
C PHE A 166 13.52 -34.51 20.43
N PHE A 167 14.39 -35.13 21.22
CA PHE A 167 14.12 -36.43 21.84
C PHE A 167 13.90 -36.19 23.33
N MET A 168 12.74 -36.63 23.83
CA MET A 168 12.39 -36.54 25.25
C MET A 168 12.13 -37.93 25.80
N THR A 169 12.84 -38.30 26.85
CA THR A 169 12.59 -39.55 27.57
C THR A 169 11.62 -39.28 28.71
N THR A 170 10.49 -39.98 28.74
CA THR A 170 9.50 -39.89 29.82
C THR A 170 10.02 -40.55 31.10
N PRO A 171 9.43 -40.25 32.28
CA PRO A 171 9.73 -40.97 33.52
C PRO A 171 9.48 -42.49 33.45
N THR A 172 8.64 -42.94 32.50
CA THR A 172 8.37 -44.35 32.21
C THR A 172 9.33 -44.95 31.17
N ASN A 173 10.45 -44.28 30.89
CA ASN A 173 11.50 -44.71 29.95
C ASN A 173 11.05 -44.84 28.48
N HIS A 174 10.02 -44.10 28.07
CA HIS A 174 9.60 -44.02 26.66
C HIS A 174 10.27 -42.83 25.99
N THR A 175 10.82 -43.02 24.78
CA THR A 175 11.39 -41.92 23.99
C THR A 175 10.32 -41.33 23.08
N ILE A 176 10.05 -40.03 23.22
CA ILE A 176 9.15 -39.25 22.37
C ILE A 176 10.02 -38.44 21.41
N ASN A 177 9.74 -38.58 20.10
CA ASN A 177 10.31 -37.70 19.07
C ASN A 177 9.36 -36.52 18.84
N ILE A 178 9.83 -35.31 19.13
CA ILE A 178 9.12 -34.06 18.89
C ILE A 178 9.75 -33.40 17.67
N ASN A 179 8.97 -33.30 16.58
CA ASN A 179 9.34 -32.50 15.43
C ASN A 179 8.77 -31.09 15.63
N ALA A 180 9.62 -30.07 15.69
CA ALA A 180 9.20 -28.68 15.68
C ALA A 180 9.71 -28.00 14.41
N ARG A 181 8.90 -27.13 13.83
CA ARG A 181 9.28 -26.33 12.67
C ARG A 181 8.76 -24.91 12.85
N ARG A 182 9.48 -23.93 12.33
CA ARG A 182 8.96 -22.57 12.28
C ARG A 182 7.83 -22.51 11.25
N ARG A 183 6.66 -22.03 11.67
CA ARG A 183 5.54 -21.77 10.75
C ARG A 183 5.78 -20.44 10.07
N HIS A 184 5.82 -20.43 8.74
CA HIS A 184 5.81 -19.18 7.98
C HIS A 184 4.39 -18.63 7.97
N LEU A 185 4.24 -17.34 8.29
CA LEU A 185 2.97 -16.64 8.20
C LEU A 185 3.11 -15.58 7.11
N LEU A 186 2.22 -15.62 6.12
CA LEU A 186 2.00 -14.44 5.27
C LEU A 186 1.61 -13.27 6.18
N ALA A 187 2.00 -12.05 5.81
CA ALA A 187 1.72 -10.83 6.58
C ALA A 187 0.30 -10.89 7.20
N ALA A 188 0.22 -10.59 8.50
CA ALA A 188 -0.94 -10.90 9.33
C ALA A 188 -2.26 -10.48 8.65
N PRO A 189 -3.31 -11.33 8.69
CA PRO A 189 -4.58 -11.02 8.09
C PRO A 189 -5.10 -9.62 8.41
N LEU A 190 -5.86 -9.05 7.47
CA LEU A 190 -6.57 -7.78 7.68
C LEU A 190 -7.27 -7.74 9.05
N GLU A 191 -7.84 -8.86 9.54
CA GLU A 191 -8.44 -8.97 10.89
C GLU A 191 -7.47 -9.00 12.05
N GLN A 192 -6.30 -9.61 11.89
CA GLN A 192 -5.37 -9.72 13.01
C GLN A 192 -4.91 -8.33 13.45
N GLY A 193 -4.97 -7.31 12.58
CA GLY A 193 -4.78 -5.90 12.93
C GLY A 193 -5.75 -5.32 13.99
N LEU A 194 -6.91 -5.96 14.24
CA LEU A 194 -7.87 -5.56 15.30
C LEU A 194 -7.68 -6.34 16.61
N HIS A 195 -7.01 -7.49 16.55
CA HIS A 195 -6.76 -8.38 17.69
C HIS A 195 -5.28 -8.64 17.93
N GLU A 196 -4.37 -7.86 17.34
CA GLU A 196 -2.95 -7.95 17.63
C GLU A 196 -2.81 -7.74 19.14
N PRO A 197 -2.34 -8.75 19.90
CA PRO A 197 -1.69 -8.43 21.15
C PRO A 197 -0.59 -7.42 20.80
N PRO A 198 -0.24 -6.47 21.70
CA PRO A 198 0.70 -5.38 21.41
C PRO A 198 2.16 -5.80 21.11
N TYR A 199 2.39 -7.03 20.64
CA TYR A 199 3.68 -7.65 20.43
C TYR A 199 3.89 -8.27 19.02
N THR A 200 2.94 -8.30 18.08
CA THR A 200 3.08 -9.15 16.86
C THR A 200 3.82 -8.53 15.68
N GLU A 201 3.90 -7.20 15.53
CA GLU A 201 4.81 -6.57 14.54
C GLU A 201 6.28 -6.92 14.83
N ALA A 202 6.64 -7.14 16.10
CA ALA A 202 7.99 -7.49 16.53
C ALA A 202 8.38 -8.95 16.26
N TRP A 203 7.44 -9.86 15.99
CA TRP A 203 7.73 -11.30 15.89
C TRP A 203 8.04 -11.77 14.47
N ALA A 204 7.57 -11.06 13.45
CA ALA A 204 7.93 -11.37 12.06
C ALA A 204 8.93 -10.32 11.57
N HIS A 205 10.23 -10.59 11.79
CA HIS A 205 11.28 -9.80 11.16
C HIS A 205 11.04 -9.74 9.65
N ASP A 206 11.42 -8.63 9.05
CA ASP A 206 11.38 -8.39 7.61
C ASP A 206 11.98 -9.53 6.77
N ARG A 207 13.05 -10.16 7.26
CA ARG A 207 13.66 -11.36 6.69
C ARG A 207 12.66 -12.52 6.56
N TRP A 208 11.71 -12.62 7.48
CA TRP A 208 10.80 -13.75 7.62
C TRP A 208 9.46 -13.56 6.92
N LYS A 209 9.10 -12.35 6.52
CA LYS A 209 7.94 -12.12 5.64
C LYS A 209 8.28 -12.53 4.20
N GLY A 210 9.51 -12.25 3.78
CA GLY A 210 9.96 -12.40 2.40
C GLY A 210 10.03 -11.02 1.71
N PRO A 211 11.07 -10.77 0.90
CA PRO A 211 11.35 -9.47 0.28
C PRO A 211 10.20 -8.91 -0.55
N LEU A 212 9.44 -9.78 -1.22
CA LEU A 212 8.38 -9.37 -2.14
C LEU A 212 7.27 -8.56 -1.46
N TYR A 213 6.87 -8.96 -0.24
CA TYR A 213 5.76 -8.29 0.45
C TYR A 213 6.12 -6.91 0.98
N LYS A 214 7.41 -6.53 0.93
CA LYS A 214 7.83 -5.16 1.19
C LYS A 214 7.54 -4.24 0.02
N ARG A 215 7.20 -4.74 -1.17
CA ARG A 215 6.95 -3.91 -2.35
C ARG A 215 5.47 -3.53 -2.44
N ALA A 216 5.22 -2.25 -2.67
CA ALA A 216 3.88 -1.67 -2.76
C ALA A 216 3.08 -2.23 -3.96
N TRP A 217 3.69 -2.35 -5.15
CA TRP A 217 3.05 -2.96 -6.33
C TRP A 217 2.55 -4.38 -6.05
N CYS A 218 3.34 -5.17 -5.31
CA CYS A 218 2.97 -6.55 -4.94
C CYS A 218 1.76 -6.64 -4.01
N PHE A 219 1.25 -5.52 -3.48
CA PHE A 219 -0.01 -5.47 -2.74
C PHE A 219 -1.16 -5.92 -3.64
N GLN A 220 -1.38 -5.22 -4.75
CA GLN A 220 -2.50 -5.56 -5.62
C GLN A 220 -2.29 -6.88 -6.36
N GLU A 221 -1.05 -7.23 -6.72
CA GLU A 221 -0.72 -8.49 -7.42
C GLU A 221 -1.21 -9.72 -6.67
N THR A 222 -1.02 -9.74 -5.35
CA THR A 222 -1.43 -10.85 -4.49
C THR A 222 -2.90 -10.76 -4.07
N HIS A 223 -3.37 -9.58 -3.67
CA HIS A 223 -4.71 -9.44 -3.08
C HIS A 223 -5.82 -9.56 -4.12
N LEU A 224 -5.55 -9.24 -5.39
CA LEU A 224 -6.57 -9.30 -6.43
C LEU A 224 -6.75 -10.71 -7.01
N ALA A 225 -5.74 -11.57 -6.87
CA ALA A 225 -5.69 -12.89 -7.44
C ALA A 225 -6.84 -13.81 -7.00
N GLN A 226 -7.32 -14.66 -7.90
CA GLN A 226 -8.23 -15.75 -7.52
C GLN A 226 -7.53 -16.85 -6.72
N ARG A 227 -6.28 -17.13 -7.12
CA ARG A 227 -5.39 -18.13 -6.56
C ARG A 227 -3.96 -17.58 -6.60
N THR A 228 -3.21 -17.80 -5.53
CA THR A 228 -1.79 -17.43 -5.44
C THR A 228 -1.00 -18.59 -4.86
N LEU A 229 0.15 -18.89 -5.48
CA LEU A 229 1.16 -19.80 -4.96
C LEU A 229 2.34 -18.99 -4.46
N HIS A 230 2.46 -18.92 -3.14
CA HIS A 230 3.53 -18.19 -2.46
C HIS A 230 4.71 -19.12 -2.22
N PHE A 231 5.81 -18.87 -2.92
CA PHE A 231 7.10 -19.47 -2.65
C PHE A 231 7.82 -18.61 -1.62
N THR A 232 7.43 -18.76 -0.36
CA THR A 232 7.99 -17.98 0.75
C THR A 232 9.31 -18.58 1.25
N PRO A 233 10.12 -17.84 2.03
CA PRO A 233 11.35 -18.39 2.63
C PRO A 233 11.13 -19.70 3.41
N GLY A 234 9.98 -19.86 4.06
CA GLY A 234 9.72 -20.98 4.97
C GLY A 234 8.86 -22.11 4.42
N SER A 235 7.96 -21.83 3.49
CA SER A 235 7.04 -22.84 2.96
C SER A 235 6.38 -22.42 1.64
N ILE A 236 5.91 -23.39 0.88
CA ILE A 236 4.93 -23.12 -0.18
C ILE A 236 3.56 -22.95 0.45
N ILE A 237 2.89 -21.83 0.14
CA ILE A 237 1.54 -21.53 0.64
C ILE A 237 0.61 -21.30 -0.55
N PHE A 238 -0.45 -22.08 -0.64
CA PHE A 238 -1.55 -21.84 -1.56
C PHE A 238 -2.58 -20.94 -0.89
N GLU A 239 -2.93 -19.85 -1.56
CA GLU A 239 -4.01 -18.95 -1.16
C GLU A 239 -5.05 -18.89 -2.26
N CYS A 240 -6.33 -18.96 -1.91
CA CYS A 240 -7.42 -18.62 -2.80
C CYS A 240 -8.40 -17.70 -2.09
N ARG A 241 -9.51 -17.34 -2.73
CA ARG A 241 -10.53 -16.48 -2.09
C ARG A 241 -11.20 -17.12 -0.88
N THR A 242 -11.18 -18.45 -0.72
CA THR A 242 -11.80 -19.12 0.43
C THR A 242 -10.84 -19.27 1.60
N HIS A 243 -9.64 -19.80 1.35
CA HIS A 243 -8.70 -20.15 2.41
C HIS A 243 -7.24 -20.13 1.94
N ARG A 244 -6.34 -20.21 2.92
CA ARG A 244 -4.90 -20.40 2.79
C ARG A 244 -4.51 -21.76 3.37
N ARG A 245 -3.61 -22.45 2.70
CA ARG A 245 -3.05 -23.73 3.16
C ARG A 245 -1.57 -23.74 2.87
N ALA A 246 -0.75 -24.12 3.84
CA ALA A 246 0.67 -24.36 3.64
C ALA A 246 0.92 -25.85 3.40
N GLU A 247 2.10 -26.19 2.88
CA GLU A 247 2.56 -27.59 2.69
C GLU A 247 2.78 -28.38 4.00
N ASP A 248 2.31 -27.87 5.12
CA ASP A 248 2.54 -28.39 6.46
C ASP A 248 1.41 -29.22 7.04
N HIS A 249 0.37 -29.41 6.25
CA HIS A 249 -0.79 -30.22 6.58
C HIS A 249 -1.57 -29.71 7.80
N LEU A 250 -1.32 -28.48 8.26
CA LEU A 250 -2.18 -27.83 9.25
C LEU A 250 -3.54 -27.48 8.63
N PRO A 251 -4.59 -27.31 9.47
CA PRO A 251 -5.89 -26.84 8.99
C PRO A 251 -5.76 -25.53 8.21
N PRO A 252 -6.56 -25.35 7.15
CA PRO A 252 -6.49 -24.13 6.36
C PRO A 252 -6.97 -22.91 7.15
N ASP A 253 -6.30 -21.78 6.99
CA ASP A 253 -6.71 -20.49 7.55
C ASP A 253 -7.70 -19.79 6.59
N PRO A 254 -8.68 -19.01 7.06
CA PRO A 254 -9.49 -18.18 6.17
C PRO A 254 -8.65 -17.24 5.29
N SER A 255 -9.12 -17.01 4.06
CA SER A 255 -8.53 -16.03 3.14
C SER A 255 -8.78 -14.60 3.62
N LEU A 256 -7.86 -13.70 3.28
CA LEU A 256 -7.85 -12.30 3.69
C LEU A 256 -9.11 -11.50 3.31
N LEU A 257 -9.79 -11.89 2.21
CA LEU A 257 -10.81 -11.05 1.59
C LEU A 257 -12.27 -11.55 1.74
N SER A 258 -12.53 -12.84 1.98
CA SER A 258 -13.88 -13.38 1.68
C SER A 258 -14.88 -13.51 2.84
N PRO A 259 -14.56 -13.98 4.06
CA PRO A 259 -15.60 -14.11 5.12
C PRO A 259 -15.65 -12.91 6.08
N ILE A 260 -14.52 -12.25 6.17
CA ILE A 260 -14.05 -11.39 7.25
C ILE A 260 -14.40 -9.93 6.99
N LEU A 261 -14.04 -9.46 5.79
CA LEU A 261 -14.36 -8.10 5.36
C LEU A 261 -15.87 -7.98 5.21
N GLY A 262 -16.59 -9.05 4.87
CA GLY A 262 -18.05 -9.04 4.75
C GLY A 262 -18.79 -8.48 5.99
N GLN A 263 -18.21 -8.57 7.19
CA GLN A 263 -18.80 -8.06 8.43
C GLN A 263 -18.42 -6.62 8.77
N VAL A 264 -17.41 -6.06 8.11
CA VAL A 264 -16.86 -4.73 8.40
C VAL A 264 -17.42 -3.71 7.41
N GLY A 265 -17.73 -2.50 7.88
CA GLY A 265 -18.18 -1.41 7.01
C GLY A 265 -17.14 -1.04 5.94
N ASP A 266 -17.62 -0.69 4.75
CA ASP A 266 -16.81 -0.45 3.55
C ASP A 266 -15.67 0.56 3.77
N ALA A 267 -15.90 1.65 4.50
CA ALA A 267 -14.88 2.65 4.84
C ALA A 267 -13.76 2.05 5.71
N THR A 268 -14.09 1.21 6.69
CA THR A 268 -13.09 0.56 7.55
C THR A 268 -12.25 -0.43 6.74
N LYS A 269 -12.86 -1.19 5.81
CA LYS A 269 -12.10 -2.06 4.90
C LYS A 269 -11.04 -1.28 4.12
N TRP A 270 -11.42 -0.12 3.57
CA TRP A 270 -10.50 0.71 2.81
C TRP A 270 -9.33 1.21 3.66
N ARG A 271 -9.57 1.65 4.90
CA ARG A 271 -8.51 2.07 5.82
C ARG A 271 -7.53 0.94 6.16
N MET A 272 -8.04 -0.29 6.34
CA MET A 272 -7.20 -1.46 6.58
C MET A 272 -6.31 -1.76 5.37
N VAL A 273 -6.88 -1.67 4.16
CA VAL A 273 -6.14 -1.78 2.90
C VAL A 273 -5.04 -0.71 2.81
N VAL A 274 -5.37 0.56 3.04
CA VAL A 274 -4.40 1.67 2.99
C VAL A 274 -3.31 1.50 4.03
N ARG A 275 -3.63 1.09 5.27
CA ARG A 275 -2.64 0.83 6.33
C ARG A 275 -1.62 -0.23 5.88
N GLN A 276 -2.08 -1.36 5.36
CA GLN A 276 -1.20 -2.44 4.91
C GLN A 276 -0.45 -2.14 3.61
N TYR A 277 -1.00 -1.27 2.76
CA TYR A 277 -0.36 -0.82 1.54
C TYR A 277 0.76 0.18 1.82
N THR A 278 0.49 1.18 2.66
CA THR A 278 1.44 2.26 2.97
C THR A 278 2.60 1.84 3.85
N SER A 279 2.53 0.68 4.50
CA SER A 279 3.68 0.06 5.19
C SER A 279 4.68 -0.63 4.27
N ARG A 280 4.47 -0.54 2.95
CA ARG A 280 5.33 -1.11 1.92
C ARG A 280 6.12 -0.02 1.22
N ASN A 281 7.28 -0.43 0.72
CA ASN A 281 8.22 0.41 0.01
C ASN A 281 7.83 0.53 -1.46
N LEU A 282 8.00 1.73 -1.99
CA LEU A 282 7.78 2.04 -3.39
C LEU A 282 9.06 2.69 -3.94
N SER A 283 9.58 2.17 -5.06
CA SER A 283 10.80 2.71 -5.66
C SER A 283 10.57 4.06 -6.36
N ARG A 284 9.36 4.30 -6.86
CA ARG A 284 8.94 5.55 -7.53
C ARG A 284 7.71 6.10 -6.84
N SER A 285 7.84 7.22 -6.15
CA SER A 285 6.77 7.79 -5.34
C SER A 285 5.53 8.19 -6.15
N THR A 286 5.67 8.51 -7.44
CA THR A 286 4.59 8.78 -8.39
C THR A 286 3.65 7.59 -8.59
N ASP A 287 4.12 6.37 -8.36
CA ASP A 287 3.33 5.14 -8.54
C ASP A 287 2.38 4.89 -7.37
N LYS A 288 2.36 5.75 -6.34
CA LYS A 288 1.67 5.49 -5.08
C LYS A 288 0.17 5.31 -5.20
N LEU A 289 -0.50 6.03 -6.11
CA LEU A 289 -1.91 5.81 -6.41
C LEU A 289 -2.11 4.70 -7.47
N PRO A 290 -1.36 4.69 -8.59
CA PRO A 290 -1.41 3.59 -9.55
C PRO A 290 -1.29 2.19 -8.94
N ALA A 291 -0.36 1.97 -8.01
CA ALA A 291 -0.04 0.66 -7.43
C ALA A 291 -1.12 0.08 -6.48
N ILE A 292 -2.13 0.87 -6.11
CA ILE A 292 -3.31 0.42 -5.35
C ILE A 292 -4.62 0.57 -6.15
N SER A 293 -4.56 1.16 -7.35
CA SER A 293 -5.72 1.56 -8.13
C SER A 293 -6.63 0.38 -8.49
N GLY A 294 -6.05 -0.80 -8.76
CA GLY A 294 -6.83 -2.01 -9.02
C GLY A 294 -7.66 -2.43 -7.82
N VAL A 295 -7.10 -2.37 -6.60
CA VAL A 295 -7.83 -2.68 -5.36
C VAL A 295 -8.94 -1.66 -5.12
N ALA A 296 -8.66 -0.37 -5.33
CA ALA A 296 -9.67 0.68 -5.22
C ALA A 296 -10.85 0.45 -6.18
N SER A 297 -10.58 0.02 -7.42
CA SER A 297 -11.60 -0.20 -8.45
C SER A 297 -12.58 -1.35 -8.17
N LEU A 298 -12.17 -2.35 -7.38
CA LEU A 298 -13.00 -3.52 -7.06
C LEU A 298 -13.83 -3.36 -5.79
N LEU A 299 -13.57 -2.33 -5.00
CA LEU A 299 -14.36 -2.05 -3.81
C LEU A 299 -15.76 -1.52 -4.17
N PRO A 300 -16.82 -1.86 -3.41
CA PRO A 300 -18.18 -1.40 -3.69
C PRO A 300 -18.30 0.13 -3.84
N GLN A 301 -17.48 0.89 -3.12
CA GLN A 301 -17.41 2.35 -3.19
C GLN A 301 -17.06 2.87 -4.58
N ALA A 302 -16.28 2.12 -5.35
CA ALA A 302 -15.88 2.50 -6.70
C ALA A 302 -17.09 2.87 -7.58
N GLN A 303 -18.20 2.14 -7.44
CA GLN A 303 -19.40 2.38 -8.26
C GLN A 303 -20.34 3.44 -7.65
N ARG A 304 -20.12 3.85 -6.39
CA ARG A 304 -21.08 4.62 -5.59
C ARG A 304 -20.63 6.04 -5.26
N THR A 305 -19.33 6.30 -5.21
CA THR A 305 -18.79 7.57 -4.73
C THR A 305 -17.50 7.96 -5.45
N ASP A 306 -17.13 9.23 -5.33
CA ASP A 306 -15.90 9.75 -5.93
C ASP A 306 -14.66 9.26 -5.16
N TYR A 307 -13.61 8.93 -5.91
CA TYR A 307 -12.29 8.65 -5.37
C TYR A 307 -11.42 9.91 -5.46
N LEU A 308 -10.97 10.38 -4.31
CA LEU A 308 -10.27 11.65 -4.11
C LEU A 308 -8.86 11.35 -3.61
N ALA A 309 -7.93 11.14 -4.53
CA ALA A 309 -6.51 10.95 -4.23
C ALA A 309 -6.24 9.88 -3.15
N GLY A 310 -6.93 8.74 -3.16
CA GLY A 310 -6.79 7.73 -2.10
C GLY A 310 -7.87 7.75 -1.02
N ILE A 311 -8.81 8.69 -1.06
CA ILE A 311 -9.89 8.82 -0.07
C ILE A 311 -11.25 8.79 -0.75
N TRP A 312 -12.25 8.10 -0.18
CA TRP A 312 -13.61 8.10 -0.71
C TRP A 312 -14.38 9.33 -0.24
N ARG A 313 -15.14 9.99 -1.14
CA ARG A 313 -15.93 11.18 -0.78
C ARG A 313 -16.91 10.90 0.37
N GLU A 314 -17.55 9.74 0.38
CA GLU A 314 -18.54 9.38 1.40
C GLU A 314 -17.99 9.35 2.84
N SER A 315 -16.70 9.05 3.00
CA SER A 315 -16.01 8.97 4.30
C SER A 315 -14.98 10.09 4.50
N LEU A 316 -14.99 11.11 3.63
CA LEU A 316 -13.92 12.11 3.51
C LEU A 316 -13.51 12.73 4.85
N ILE A 317 -14.45 13.24 5.63
CA ILE A 317 -14.14 13.92 6.90
C ILE A 317 -13.44 13.00 7.90
N HIS A 318 -13.86 11.72 7.97
CA HIS A 318 -13.22 10.75 8.83
C HIS A 318 -11.85 10.35 8.26
N ASP A 319 -11.78 10.09 6.96
CA ASP A 319 -10.56 9.61 6.32
C ASP A 319 -9.45 10.66 6.35
N LEU A 320 -9.78 11.95 6.39
CA LEU A 320 -8.85 13.04 6.67
C LEU A 320 -8.14 12.91 8.04
N LEU A 321 -8.62 12.11 8.98
CA LEU A 321 -8.00 11.92 10.30
C LEU A 321 -6.93 10.81 10.32
N TRP A 322 -6.35 10.46 9.17
CA TRP A 322 -5.17 9.59 9.10
C TRP A 322 -3.98 10.22 9.82
N ASN A 323 -3.03 9.39 10.27
CA ASN A 323 -1.87 9.79 11.07
C ASN A 323 -0.69 8.92 10.64
N VAL A 324 0.52 9.45 10.74
CA VAL A 324 1.74 8.68 10.48
C VAL A 324 2.01 7.74 11.65
N GLN A 325 2.31 6.46 11.37
CA GLN A 325 2.79 5.52 12.38
C GLN A 325 4.32 5.63 12.47
N PRO A 326 4.90 6.25 13.51
CA PRO A 326 6.36 6.38 13.59
C PRO A 326 7.00 5.00 13.78
N GLN A 327 7.94 4.62 12.90
CA GLN A 327 8.77 3.43 13.12
C GLN A 327 9.96 3.79 14.04
N PRO A 328 10.22 3.01 15.10
CA PRO A 328 11.37 3.25 15.96
C PRO A 328 12.69 3.23 15.17
N GLY A 329 13.43 4.35 15.18
CA GLY A 329 14.74 4.44 14.55
C GLY A 329 14.74 4.81 13.06
N GLU A 330 13.58 4.94 12.42
CA GLU A 330 13.50 5.46 11.04
C GLU A 330 13.27 6.98 11.05
N PRO A 331 14.09 7.77 10.36
CA PRO A 331 13.75 9.15 10.11
C PRO A 331 12.48 9.19 9.26
N LEU A 332 11.50 10.01 9.64
CA LEU A 332 10.29 10.24 8.85
C LEU A 332 10.71 10.58 7.40
N SER A 333 10.39 9.73 6.43
CA SER A 333 10.69 9.96 5.01
C SER A 333 9.69 10.97 4.42
N TYR A 334 10.16 11.87 3.55
CA TYR A 334 9.43 13.09 3.18
C TYR A 334 9.05 13.16 1.69
N ARG A 335 8.08 14.04 1.38
CA ARG A 335 7.69 14.49 0.04
C ARG A 335 8.90 14.77 -0.87
N GLY A 336 8.94 14.10 -2.02
CA GLY A 336 9.81 14.50 -3.14
C GLY A 336 9.41 15.88 -3.68
N GLU A 337 10.28 16.47 -4.51
CA GLU A 337 9.97 17.73 -5.20
C GLU A 337 8.80 17.58 -6.19
N GLU A 338 8.59 16.36 -6.68
CA GLU A 338 7.52 16.02 -7.60
C GLU A 338 6.15 15.92 -6.91
N TYR A 339 5.12 16.46 -7.56
CA TYR A 339 3.76 16.40 -7.05
C TYR A 339 3.17 14.99 -7.24
N ILE A 340 2.72 14.38 -6.12
CA ILE A 340 2.08 13.05 -6.10
C ILE A 340 0.59 13.18 -5.82
N ALA A 341 0.26 13.88 -4.73
CA ALA A 341 -1.10 14.06 -4.25
C ALA A 341 -1.23 15.32 -3.37
N PRO A 342 -2.45 15.85 -3.19
CA PRO A 342 -2.74 16.95 -2.28
C PRO A 342 -2.32 16.67 -0.84
N THR A 343 -1.99 17.70 -0.08
CA THR A 343 -1.39 17.54 1.25
C THR A 343 -2.31 16.87 2.27
N TRP A 344 -3.63 16.98 2.05
CA TRP A 344 -4.65 16.34 2.87
C TRP A 344 -4.79 14.83 2.61
N SER A 345 -4.24 14.31 1.51
CA SER A 345 -4.22 12.88 1.20
C SER A 345 -3.03 12.17 1.86
N TRP A 346 -3.27 10.95 2.34
CA TRP A 346 -2.22 10.05 2.82
C TRP A 346 -1.22 9.69 1.71
N ALA A 347 -1.62 9.77 0.45
CA ALA A 347 -0.75 9.49 -0.69
C ALA A 347 0.29 10.59 -0.91
N SER A 348 0.18 11.73 -0.23
CA SER A 348 1.16 12.82 -0.29
C SER A 348 2.43 12.56 0.51
N LEU A 349 2.50 11.45 1.27
CA LEU A 349 3.67 11.05 2.05
C LEU A 349 4.16 9.70 1.58
N ASP A 350 5.43 9.38 1.83
CA ASP A 350 5.95 8.02 1.66
C ASP A 350 6.21 7.36 3.02
N HIS A 351 5.13 7.17 3.76
CA HIS A 351 5.15 6.56 5.09
C HIS A 351 3.89 5.74 5.35
N ALA A 352 4.01 4.74 6.22
CA ALA A 352 2.88 4.01 6.78
C ALA A 352 1.91 4.96 7.52
N VAL A 353 0.62 4.85 7.22
CA VAL A 353 -0.44 5.61 7.88
C VAL A 353 -1.44 4.71 8.59
N SER A 354 -2.07 5.25 9.62
CA SER A 354 -3.18 4.59 10.32
C SER A 354 -4.25 5.57 10.75
N TRP A 355 -5.42 5.02 11.09
CA TRP A 355 -6.50 5.73 11.76
C TRP A 355 -6.58 5.22 13.19
N ASN A 356 -6.95 6.11 14.10
CA ASN A 356 -7.19 5.73 15.49
C ASN A 356 -8.58 5.07 15.59
N GLU A 357 -8.72 4.14 16.52
CA GLU A 357 -9.92 3.33 16.69
C GLU A 357 -11.05 4.03 17.46
N PHE A 358 -11.01 5.36 17.57
CA PHE A 358 -12.05 6.07 18.30
C PHE A 358 -13.34 6.22 17.47
N GLN A 359 -14.47 6.30 18.18
CA GLN A 359 -15.75 6.59 17.53
C GLN A 359 -15.90 8.10 17.32
N ILE A 360 -16.31 8.47 16.11
CA ILE A 360 -16.80 9.81 15.81
C ILE A 360 -18.27 9.88 16.22
N THR A 361 -18.61 10.82 17.11
CA THR A 361 -19.98 10.98 17.62
C THR A 361 -20.77 12.05 16.89
N ALA A 362 -20.09 13.02 16.26
CA ALA A 362 -20.71 14.05 15.45
C ALA A 362 -19.70 14.62 14.45
N LEU A 363 -20.12 14.84 13.20
CA LEU A 363 -19.36 15.65 12.25
C LEU A 363 -19.62 17.13 12.55
N LEU A 364 -18.55 17.93 12.56
CA LEU A 364 -18.60 19.37 12.83
C LEU A 364 -18.15 20.22 11.63
N ALA A 365 -17.51 19.59 10.66
CA ALA A 365 -17.22 20.17 9.36
C ALA A 365 -18.23 19.68 8.31
N GLU A 366 -18.39 20.46 7.25
CA GLU A 366 -19.21 20.16 6.09
C GLU A 366 -18.35 20.26 4.82
N VAL A 367 -18.47 19.27 3.94
CA VAL A 367 -17.79 19.27 2.65
C VAL A 367 -18.60 20.11 1.67
N LEU A 368 -18.09 21.29 1.29
CA LEU A 368 -18.71 22.14 0.28
C LEU A 368 -18.32 21.72 -1.13
N GLU A 369 -17.05 21.33 -1.29
CA GLU A 369 -16.49 20.89 -2.56
C GLU A 369 -15.32 19.94 -2.28
N ALA A 370 -15.14 18.94 -3.14
CA ALA A 370 -13.90 18.18 -3.19
C ALA A 370 -13.69 17.71 -4.63
N ARG A 371 -12.49 17.85 -5.19
CA ARG A 371 -12.20 17.42 -6.56
C ARG A 371 -10.76 16.93 -6.67
N CYS A 372 -10.53 16.01 -7.59
CA CYS A 372 -9.20 15.60 -8.03
C CYS A 372 -9.23 15.47 -9.56
N GLU A 373 -8.12 15.81 -10.19
CA GLU A 373 -7.95 15.71 -11.64
C GLU A 373 -6.98 14.56 -11.97
N PRO A 374 -7.46 13.43 -12.50
CA PRO A 374 -6.58 12.34 -12.94
C PRO A 374 -5.61 12.78 -14.04
N THR A 375 -4.40 12.23 -14.04
CA THR A 375 -3.41 12.47 -15.10
C THR A 375 -3.78 11.77 -16.40
N GLY A 376 -4.44 10.61 -16.31
CA GLY A 376 -4.90 9.80 -17.43
C GLY A 376 -6.32 9.28 -17.23
N SER A 377 -6.70 8.22 -17.95
CA SER A 377 -8.05 7.64 -17.92
C SER A 377 -8.38 6.88 -16.63
N ASN A 378 -7.37 6.38 -15.92
CA ASN A 378 -7.56 5.68 -14.65
C ASN A 378 -7.88 6.68 -13.53
N ARG A 379 -9.17 6.81 -13.18
CA ARG A 379 -9.66 7.69 -12.10
C ARG A 379 -9.13 7.34 -10.69
N PHE A 380 -8.54 6.16 -10.52
CA PHE A 380 -7.93 5.71 -9.25
C PHE A 380 -6.40 5.83 -9.25
N GLY A 381 -5.81 6.24 -10.38
CA GLY A 381 -4.36 6.34 -10.57
C GLY A 381 -3.79 7.70 -10.20
N GLN A 382 -2.72 8.08 -10.88
CA GLN A 382 -2.03 9.35 -10.66
C GLN A 382 -2.94 10.54 -10.95
N ILE A 383 -2.75 11.64 -10.21
CA ILE A 383 -3.51 12.88 -10.33
C ILE A 383 -2.57 14.07 -10.59
N ARG A 384 -3.09 15.11 -11.25
CA ARG A 384 -2.40 16.37 -11.53
C ARG A 384 -2.65 17.42 -10.47
N SER A 385 -3.83 17.39 -9.87
CA SER A 385 -4.28 18.38 -8.88
C SER A 385 -5.41 17.80 -8.02
N GLY A 386 -5.67 18.41 -6.88
CA GLY A 386 -6.87 18.14 -6.10
C GLY A 386 -7.04 19.14 -4.96
N HIS A 387 -8.29 19.41 -4.60
CA HIS A 387 -8.63 20.34 -3.54
C HIS A 387 -9.88 19.92 -2.79
N ILE A 388 -9.99 20.39 -1.55
CA ILE A 388 -11.19 20.24 -0.72
C ILE A 388 -11.56 21.61 -0.15
N ARG A 389 -12.83 21.98 -0.22
CA ARG A 389 -13.40 23.14 0.48
C ARG A 389 -14.29 22.66 1.60
N LEU A 390 -13.92 22.99 2.83
CA LEU A 390 -14.66 22.64 4.04
C LEU A 390 -15.24 23.89 4.68
N ARG A 391 -16.50 23.85 5.10
CA ARG A 391 -17.03 24.76 6.12
C ARG A 391 -16.75 24.13 7.47
N ALA A 392 -16.01 24.80 8.34
CA ALA A 392 -15.64 24.28 9.65
C ALA A 392 -15.36 25.42 10.63
N ARG A 393 -15.32 25.10 11.93
CA ARG A 393 -14.74 26.01 12.92
C ARG A 393 -13.22 25.94 12.89
N VAL A 394 -12.58 27.09 12.77
CA VAL A 394 -11.14 27.25 12.63
C VAL A 394 -10.61 28.09 13.78
N ARG A 395 -9.58 27.58 14.47
CA ARG A 395 -8.88 28.33 15.53
C ARG A 395 -7.44 28.58 15.12
N ARG A 396 -7.05 29.85 15.00
CA ARG A 396 -5.64 30.20 14.82
C ARG A 396 -4.83 29.77 16.05
N CYS A 397 -3.68 29.19 15.81
CA CYS A 397 -2.82 28.63 16.84
C CYS A 397 -1.34 28.80 16.47
N LYS A 398 -0.47 28.60 17.46
CA LYS A 398 0.97 28.49 17.28
C LYS A 398 1.39 27.03 17.43
N ILE A 399 2.35 26.60 16.62
CA ILE A 399 2.99 25.28 16.73
C ILE A 399 4.48 25.42 17.00
N PHE A 400 5.06 24.46 17.71
CA PHE A 400 6.49 24.46 18.05
C PHE A 400 7.00 23.03 18.30
N TRP A 401 8.30 22.83 18.12
CA TRP A 401 8.99 21.59 18.49
C TRP A 401 9.37 21.60 19.97
N LYS A 402 9.16 20.47 20.67
CA LYS A 402 9.54 20.31 22.08
C LYS A 402 10.63 19.23 22.22
N PRO A 403 11.92 19.59 22.28
CA PRO A 403 13.03 18.64 22.29
C PRO A 403 12.95 17.61 23.42
N GLU A 404 12.54 18.03 24.62
CA GLU A 404 12.51 17.16 25.81
C GLU A 404 11.48 16.05 25.70
N ARG A 405 10.51 16.21 24.78
CA ARG A 405 9.46 15.22 24.51
C ARG A 405 9.54 14.62 23.12
N TYR A 406 10.57 14.99 22.35
CA TYR A 406 10.76 14.58 20.96
C TYR A 406 9.44 14.64 20.15
N SER A 407 8.67 15.73 20.32
CA SER A 407 7.33 15.85 19.72
C SER A 407 6.93 17.30 19.44
N TYR A 408 6.01 17.46 18.49
CA TYR A 408 5.41 18.75 18.19
C TYR A 408 4.22 19.07 19.11
N ARG A 409 4.06 20.35 19.38
CA ARG A 409 3.02 20.90 20.26
C ARG A 409 2.30 22.05 19.57
N ALA A 410 1.03 22.20 19.92
CA ALA A 410 0.19 23.31 19.48
C ALA A 410 -0.47 23.99 20.68
N TYR A 411 -0.68 25.29 20.59
CA TYR A 411 -1.48 26.07 21.55
C TYR A 411 -2.14 27.26 20.85
N PHE A 412 -3.20 27.83 21.43
CA PHE A 412 -3.77 29.10 20.96
C PHE A 412 -3.70 30.17 22.06
N LEU A 413 -3.78 31.43 21.66
CA LEU A 413 -3.95 32.56 22.58
C LEU A 413 -5.44 32.89 22.67
N ASP A 414 -5.98 33.02 23.88
CA ASP A 414 -7.36 33.50 24.08
C ASP A 414 -7.47 35.02 23.79
N ASP A 415 -8.67 35.57 23.90
CA ASP A 415 -8.95 36.98 23.59
C ASP A 415 -8.21 37.97 24.51
N LYS A 416 -7.66 37.48 25.64
CA LYS A 416 -6.83 38.24 26.58
C LYS A 416 -5.34 38.01 26.36
N GLY A 417 -4.95 37.30 25.30
CA GLY A 417 -3.56 36.93 25.00
C GLY A 417 -3.01 35.83 25.92
N LYS A 418 -3.85 35.11 26.68
CA LYS A 418 -3.40 34.02 27.54
C LYS A 418 -3.29 32.72 26.73
N ARG A 419 -2.17 32.03 26.91
CA ARG A 419 -1.88 30.72 26.28
C ARG A 419 -2.78 29.61 26.80
N SER A 420 -3.38 28.84 25.89
CA SER A 420 -4.09 27.61 26.19
C SER A 420 -3.13 26.52 26.69
N GLU A 421 -3.69 25.45 27.26
CA GLU A 421 -2.91 24.23 27.49
C GLU A 421 -2.29 23.72 26.18
N GLU A 422 -1.00 23.38 26.21
CA GLU A 422 -0.31 22.79 25.08
C GLU A 422 -0.89 21.43 24.74
N LYS A 423 -1.09 21.14 23.46
CA LYS A 423 -1.54 19.83 22.98
C LYS A 423 -0.49 19.19 22.09
N HIS A 424 -0.30 17.88 22.26
CA HIS A 424 0.48 17.05 21.33
C HIS A 424 -0.35 16.92 20.05
N PHE A 425 0.32 16.96 18.91
CA PHE A 425 -0.27 16.52 17.64
C PHE A 425 0.71 15.61 16.90
N THR A 426 0.18 14.72 16.08
CA THR A 426 0.98 13.87 15.20
C THR A 426 1.23 14.66 13.93
N SER A 427 2.47 15.07 13.70
CA SER A 427 2.87 15.76 12.47
C SER A 427 2.99 14.79 11.31
N ASP A 428 2.67 15.26 10.10
CA ASP A 428 2.81 14.50 8.85
C ASP A 428 4.29 14.29 8.44
N GLY A 429 5.22 14.98 9.11
CA GLY A 429 6.68 14.89 8.95
C GLY A 429 7.39 15.88 9.89
N LEU A 430 8.73 15.94 9.87
CA LEU A 430 9.49 17.10 10.36
C LEU A 430 9.08 18.38 9.64
N LEU A 431 8.83 19.41 10.43
CA LEU A 431 8.51 20.73 9.96
C LEU A 431 9.83 21.53 9.91
N VAL A 432 10.20 22.03 8.73
CA VAL A 432 11.43 22.80 8.52
C VAL A 432 11.04 24.22 8.12
N GLY A 433 11.57 25.23 8.81
CA GLY A 433 11.33 26.63 8.45
C GLY A 433 12.35 27.11 7.42
N ARG A 434 11.90 27.63 6.27
CA ARG A 434 12.77 28.34 5.32
C ARG A 434 12.52 29.84 5.44
N ARG A 435 13.54 30.63 5.82
CA ARG A 435 13.48 32.09 5.70
C ARG A 435 13.54 32.44 4.22
N THR A 436 12.50 33.05 3.67
CA THR A 436 12.51 33.66 2.34
C THR A 436 12.71 35.16 2.52
N GLU A 437 13.83 35.70 2.01
CA GLU A 437 14.03 37.14 1.90
C GLU A 437 13.26 37.66 0.68
N GLN A 438 12.36 38.63 0.87
CA GLN A 438 11.80 39.41 -0.24
C GLN A 438 12.83 40.44 -0.69
N HIS A 439 12.95 40.63 -2.01
CA HIS A 439 13.87 41.58 -2.66
C HIS A 439 13.56 43.07 -2.42
N ASP A 440 12.62 43.41 -1.53
CA ASP A 440 12.09 44.77 -1.33
C ASP A 440 12.25 45.33 0.11
N GLY A 441 13.24 44.85 0.88
CA GLY A 441 13.71 45.53 2.10
C GLY A 441 12.69 45.68 3.24
N LYS A 442 11.50 45.06 3.12
CA LYS A 442 10.52 44.93 4.20
C LYS A 442 10.53 43.47 4.66
N SER A 443 11.03 43.24 5.87
CA SER A 443 11.01 41.93 6.53
C SER A 443 9.57 41.52 6.82
N ALA A 444 8.96 40.74 5.94
CA ALA A 444 7.76 39.96 6.25
C ALA A 444 8.20 38.60 6.82
N GLU A 445 7.52 38.15 7.88
CA GLU A 445 7.74 36.83 8.50
C GLU A 445 7.60 35.74 7.44
N GLY A 446 8.64 34.90 7.36
CA GLY A 446 8.90 34.01 6.24
C GLY A 446 7.81 32.97 6.02
N VAL A 447 7.50 32.73 4.76
CA VAL A 447 6.62 31.64 4.35
C VAL A 447 7.34 30.30 4.61
N HIS A 448 6.86 29.50 5.56
CA HIS A 448 7.45 28.22 5.96
C HIS A 448 7.07 27.12 4.96
N SER A 449 8.01 26.74 4.08
CA SER A 449 7.83 25.58 3.21
C SER A 449 8.23 24.29 3.93
N PHE A 450 7.37 23.26 3.94
CA PHE A 450 7.74 21.89 4.31
C PHE A 450 8.68 21.32 3.25
N ALA A 451 9.98 21.48 3.44
CA ALA A 451 10.99 20.90 2.56
C ALA A 451 11.69 19.75 3.26
N ALA A 452 11.50 18.55 2.70
CA ALA A 452 12.37 17.41 2.86
C ALA A 452 13.81 17.77 2.49
N ARG A 453 14.80 17.53 3.35
CA ARG A 453 16.18 17.37 2.88
C ARG A 453 16.77 16.12 3.52
N ALA A 454 17.21 15.20 2.67
CA ALA A 454 18.04 14.08 3.07
C ALA A 454 19.43 14.61 3.43
N VAL A 455 19.62 15.07 4.67
CA VAL A 455 20.91 14.98 5.34
C VAL A 455 20.65 14.92 6.84
N THR A 456 21.48 14.17 7.54
CA THR A 456 21.68 14.06 8.99
C THR A 456 21.82 15.38 9.79
N SER A 457 21.38 16.53 9.26
CA SER A 457 21.62 17.88 9.80
C SER A 457 20.41 18.83 9.81
N GLY A 458 19.20 18.36 9.51
CA GLY A 458 17.98 19.17 9.66
C GLY A 458 17.48 19.15 11.10
N LEU A 459 17.77 20.17 11.90
CA LEU A 459 17.08 20.38 13.18
C LEU A 459 15.60 20.72 12.89
N PRO A 460 14.65 20.27 13.73
CA PRO A 460 13.30 20.83 13.75
C PRO A 460 13.37 22.35 13.76
N PHE A 461 12.41 23.04 13.15
CA PHE A 461 12.43 24.50 13.17
C PHE A 461 12.54 25.03 14.61
N GLU A 462 13.35 26.05 14.79
CA GLU A 462 13.46 26.76 16.06
C GLU A 462 12.40 27.87 16.12
N GLY A 463 11.68 27.97 17.24
CA GLY A 463 10.67 29.00 17.48
C GLY A 463 9.23 28.51 17.42
N GLU A 464 8.31 29.42 17.11
CA GLU A 464 6.87 29.15 17.03
C GLU A 464 6.34 29.60 15.66
N LEU A 465 5.49 28.79 15.02
CA LEU A 465 4.90 29.09 13.71
C LEU A 465 3.41 29.31 13.81
N ASP A 466 2.88 30.21 12.98
CA ASP A 466 1.44 30.33 12.80
C ASP A 466 0.86 29.14 12.06
N ALA A 467 -0.25 28.64 12.60
CA ALA A 467 -1.03 27.56 12.05
C ALA A 467 -2.51 27.80 12.35
N ALA A 468 -3.36 26.91 11.85
CA ALA A 468 -4.75 26.85 12.23
C ALA A 468 -5.17 25.42 12.55
N PHE A 469 -6.00 25.27 13.57
CA PHE A 469 -6.72 24.05 13.87
C PHE A 469 -8.09 24.10 13.18
N VAL A 470 -8.33 23.18 12.25
CA VAL A 470 -9.61 23.01 11.56
C VAL A 470 -10.35 21.85 12.21
N CYS A 471 -11.40 22.15 12.98
CA CYS A 471 -12.15 21.14 13.71
C CYS A 471 -13.07 20.36 12.76
N LEU A 472 -12.89 19.04 12.70
CA LEU A 472 -13.63 18.17 11.80
C LEU A 472 -14.79 17.45 12.47
N ALA A 473 -14.59 16.97 13.71
CA ALA A 473 -15.55 16.09 14.36
C ALA A 473 -15.43 16.09 15.88
N LYS A 474 -16.46 15.52 16.53
CA LYS A 474 -16.40 15.08 17.93
C LYS A 474 -16.07 13.60 18.04
N SER A 475 -15.34 13.22 19.08
CA SER A 475 -14.96 11.84 19.36
C SER A 475 -15.18 11.45 20.83
N THR A 476 -15.36 10.15 21.09
CA THR A 476 -15.38 9.55 22.44
C THR A 476 -13.99 9.29 23.04
N ALA A 477 -12.91 9.60 22.33
CA ALA A 477 -11.55 9.33 22.82
C ALA A 477 -11.17 10.19 24.04
N MET A 478 -10.90 9.56 25.19
CA MET A 478 -10.10 10.10 26.31
C MET A 478 -10.46 11.52 26.77
N SER A 479 -11.72 11.74 27.20
CA SER A 479 -12.26 12.95 27.86
C SER A 479 -12.10 14.31 27.14
N LEU A 480 -11.44 14.36 25.98
CA LEU A 480 -11.25 15.55 25.14
C LEU A 480 -11.90 15.30 23.79
N ASN A 481 -12.97 16.04 23.52
CA ASN A 481 -13.99 15.58 22.58
C ASN A 481 -13.83 16.08 21.13
N HIS A 482 -12.79 16.82 20.74
CA HIS A 482 -12.67 17.37 19.39
C HIS A 482 -11.42 16.88 18.67
N VAL A 483 -11.59 16.55 17.39
CA VAL A 483 -10.54 16.10 16.48
C VAL A 483 -10.54 16.93 15.21
N GLY A 484 -9.37 17.12 14.61
CA GLY A 484 -9.23 17.92 13.41
C GLY A 484 -7.82 17.98 12.86
N LEU A 485 -7.65 18.83 11.84
CA LEU A 485 -6.38 19.02 11.14
C LEU A 485 -5.64 20.22 11.70
N LEU A 486 -4.32 20.12 11.73
CA LEU A 486 -3.45 21.29 11.77
C LEU A 486 -3.00 21.62 10.36
N VAL A 487 -3.12 22.91 10.02
CA VAL A 487 -2.82 23.43 8.69
C VAL A 487 -2.01 24.70 8.77
N THR A 488 -1.26 24.99 7.72
CA THR A 488 -0.57 26.28 7.51
C THR A 488 -0.96 26.88 6.17
N PRO A 489 -0.81 28.20 5.98
CA PRO A 489 -1.06 28.80 4.67
C PRO A 489 -0.20 28.13 3.58
N SER A 490 -0.79 27.88 2.42
CA SER A 490 -0.03 27.34 1.28
C SER A 490 0.95 28.39 0.78
N VAL A 491 2.15 27.94 0.47
CA VAL A 491 3.21 28.76 -0.14
C VAL A 491 3.00 28.92 -1.65
N LYS A 492 2.17 28.04 -2.24
CA LYS A 492 1.98 27.91 -3.69
C LYS A 492 0.72 28.63 -4.17
N VAL A 493 -0.34 28.65 -3.35
CA VAL A 493 -1.64 29.19 -3.72
C VAL A 493 -2.16 30.10 -2.62
N LYS A 494 -2.49 31.34 -3.01
CA LYS A 494 -3.06 32.33 -2.09
C LYS A 494 -4.40 31.87 -1.55
N ASP A 495 -4.68 32.17 -0.28
CA ASP A 495 -5.94 31.87 0.42
C ASP A 495 -6.27 30.36 0.52
N ALA A 496 -5.26 29.51 0.34
CA ALA A 496 -5.34 28.07 0.53
C ALA A 496 -4.45 27.60 1.69
N TRP A 497 -4.69 26.37 2.14
CA TRP A 497 -4.04 25.78 3.30
C TRP A 497 -3.47 24.41 2.96
N GLU A 498 -2.33 24.09 3.58
CA GLU A 498 -1.67 22.80 3.49
C GLU A 498 -1.72 22.10 4.85
N ARG A 499 -2.03 20.81 4.83
CA ARG A 499 -2.08 19.96 6.02
C ARG A 499 -0.66 19.64 6.49
N ILE A 500 -0.49 19.68 7.82
CA ILE A 500 0.79 19.39 8.50
C ILE A 500 0.68 18.34 9.61
N GLY A 501 -0.53 17.89 9.93
CA GLY A 501 -0.75 16.88 10.96
C GLY A 501 -2.18 16.83 11.47
N THR A 502 -2.39 15.94 12.45
CA THR A 502 -3.70 15.70 13.06
C THR A 502 -3.64 15.98 14.57
N LEU A 503 -4.60 16.76 15.07
CA LEU A 503 -4.79 17.01 16.49
C LEU A 503 -6.04 16.28 16.98
N LEU A 504 -5.82 15.24 17.79
CA LEU A 504 -6.87 14.29 18.22
C LEU A 504 -7.41 14.53 19.62
N LYS A 505 -6.77 15.42 20.39
CA LYS A 505 -7.10 15.67 21.80
C LYS A 505 -7.31 17.15 22.04
N ALA A 506 -8.15 17.78 21.19
CA ALA A 506 -8.50 19.17 21.36
C ALA A 506 -9.64 19.31 22.40
N GLY A 507 -9.38 20.11 23.43
CA GLY A 507 -10.40 20.45 24.43
C GLY A 507 -11.51 21.32 23.84
N SER A 508 -12.64 21.43 24.54
CA SER A 508 -13.80 22.23 24.09
C SER A 508 -13.46 23.68 23.75
N GLY A 509 -12.48 24.28 24.44
CA GLY A 509 -12.01 25.64 24.16
C GLY A 509 -11.47 25.85 22.75
N TRP A 510 -10.85 24.82 22.14
CA TRP A 510 -10.33 24.90 20.76
C TRP A 510 -11.46 25.06 19.73
N TYR A 511 -12.62 24.43 19.98
CA TYR A 511 -13.79 24.54 19.12
C TYR A 511 -14.65 25.77 19.45
N ALA A 512 -14.87 26.03 20.74
CA ALA A 512 -15.75 27.11 21.20
C ALA A 512 -15.21 28.49 20.81
N SER A 513 -13.88 28.67 20.86
CA SER A 513 -13.20 29.90 20.45
C SER A 513 -12.86 29.95 18.95
N GLY A 514 -13.11 28.89 18.20
CA GLY A 514 -12.92 28.88 16.75
C GLY A 514 -14.02 29.66 16.03
N GLU A 515 -13.67 30.29 14.92
CA GLU A 515 -14.59 31.01 14.04
C GLU A 515 -15.03 30.11 12.89
N GLU A 516 -16.29 30.21 12.47
CA GLU A 516 -16.74 29.49 11.29
C GLU A 516 -16.13 30.11 10.03
N ALA A 517 -15.46 29.29 9.23
CA ALA A 517 -14.78 29.70 8.02
C ALA A 517 -14.85 28.63 6.93
N VAL A 518 -14.64 29.06 5.69
CA VAL A 518 -14.42 28.15 4.57
C VAL A 518 -12.92 27.98 4.37
N VAL A 519 -12.44 26.74 4.48
CA VAL A 519 -11.03 26.38 4.32
C VAL A 519 -10.86 25.61 3.02
N THR A 520 -9.97 26.10 2.16
CA THR A 520 -9.53 25.38 0.96
C THR A 520 -8.23 24.65 1.27
N LEU A 521 -8.27 23.31 1.26
CA LEU A 521 -7.11 22.44 1.42
C LEU A 521 -6.57 22.01 0.05
N LEU A 522 -5.25 22.09 -0.12
CA LEU A 522 -4.52 21.68 -1.32
C LEU A 522 -3.57 20.52 -1.07
#